data_AF-A0A9Q9A0A6-F1
#
_entry.id   AF-A0A9Q9A0A6-F1
#
_cell.length_a   1.000
_cell.length_b   1.000
_cell.length_c   1.000
_cell.angle_alpha   90.00
_cell.angle_beta   90.00
_cell.angle_gamma   90.00
#
_symmetry.space_group_name_H-M   'P 1'
#
loop_
_entity.id
_entity.type
_entity.pdbx_description
1 polymer ?
#
loop_
_entity_poly.entity_id
_entity_poly.type
_entity_poly.pdbx_seq_one_letter_code
_entity_poly.pdbx_strand_id
1 'polypeptide(L)'
;MALRKDIWRPAIVGATATEILARGSIEGLPLQWLPPMGSFRFLADPFGLWRDDRLYVFVETYDYRVRIGAIEVLVYDAALRLIERHPVLGEPWHLSYPLVFEAEGETWMLPEAHRSGRLTLYRAVDFPRRWEAAHVIALDHVAVDATPVFRDGRWWLFYTSASREPDKMSALHVAFADRLAGPWTPHPCNPVRVDIASARPGGTPIVVEGRIVLPVQDCSRTYGGAIRPLTMTVLTPDRFEASAGAALNAPAAAAPFVEGFHTLAAAGPVTLIDVKRTELSPHGLSIEAIREVRKLARRIRTRRDDRG
;
A
#
# COMPACT_ATOMS: atom_id res chain seq x y z
N MET A 1 7.12 21.06 8.52
CA MET A 1 7.19 20.12 7.38
C MET A 1 8.35 19.18 7.64
N ALA A 2 8.25 17.89 7.29
CA ALA A 2 9.40 16.98 7.39
C ALA A 2 10.56 17.48 6.52
N LEU A 3 11.80 17.20 6.94
CA LEU A 3 13.02 17.53 6.19
C LEU A 3 13.03 16.86 4.82
N ARG A 4 12.63 15.59 4.83
CA ARG A 4 12.56 14.66 3.71
C ARG A 4 11.10 14.45 3.33
N LYS A 5 10.75 14.60 2.05
CA LYS A 5 9.43 14.31 1.50
C LYS A 5 9.54 13.19 0.50
N ASP A 6 8.69 12.20 0.65
CA ASP A 6 8.57 11.06 -0.23
C ASP A 6 7.57 11.45 -1.32
N ILE A 7 8.04 11.52 -2.57
CA ILE A 7 7.18 11.81 -3.72
C ILE A 7 7.05 10.52 -4.51
N TRP A 8 5.85 9.94 -4.48
CA TRP A 8 5.48 8.76 -5.22
C TRP A 8 5.00 9.10 -6.63
N ARG A 9 5.22 8.17 -7.56
CA ARG A 9 4.74 8.28 -8.93
C ARG A 9 4.29 6.91 -9.42
N PRO A 10 2.99 6.74 -9.73
CA PRO A 10 2.49 5.49 -10.26
C PRO A 10 2.77 5.32 -11.75
N ALA A 11 2.82 4.07 -12.20
CA ALA A 11 2.87 3.67 -13.59
C ALA A 11 2.01 2.43 -13.85
N ILE A 12 1.56 2.31 -15.10
CA ILE A 12 1.03 1.09 -15.68
C ILE A 12 2.19 0.38 -16.38
N VAL A 13 2.46 -0.86 -15.96
CA VAL A 13 3.46 -1.74 -16.58
C VAL A 13 2.77 -2.61 -17.61
N GLY A 14 3.31 -2.66 -18.83
CA GLY A 14 2.82 -3.51 -19.93
C GLY A 14 3.15 -5.00 -19.77
N ALA A 15 2.87 -5.57 -18.59
CA ALA A 15 3.00 -6.98 -18.28
C ALA A 15 2.09 -7.35 -17.11
N THR A 16 1.67 -8.61 -17.03
CA THR A 16 0.90 -9.15 -15.91
C THR A 16 1.77 -9.29 -14.66
N ALA A 17 1.13 -9.31 -13.49
CA ALA A 17 1.84 -9.48 -12.22
C ALA A 17 2.58 -10.83 -12.18
N THR A 18 1.96 -11.88 -12.72
CA THR A 18 2.56 -13.22 -12.83
C THR A 18 3.84 -13.21 -13.67
N GLU A 19 3.85 -12.53 -14.83
CA GLU A 19 5.05 -12.40 -15.67
C GLU A 19 6.17 -11.64 -14.93
N ILE A 20 5.82 -10.55 -14.23
CA ILE A 20 6.78 -9.77 -13.45
C ILE A 20 7.41 -10.63 -12.34
N LEU A 21 6.59 -11.37 -11.58
CA LEU A 21 7.09 -12.25 -10.51
C LEU A 21 7.95 -13.38 -11.07
N ALA A 22 7.55 -14.01 -12.17
CA ALA A 22 8.33 -15.06 -12.82
C ALA A 22 9.69 -14.56 -13.33
N ARG A 23 9.72 -13.33 -13.85
CA ARG A 23 10.94 -12.67 -14.32
C ARG A 23 11.84 -12.19 -13.18
N GLY A 24 11.27 -11.91 -12.00
CA GLY A 24 12.00 -11.36 -10.85
C GLY A 24 12.47 -9.92 -11.05
N SER A 25 11.93 -9.19 -12.04
CA SER A 25 12.29 -7.79 -12.30
C SER A 25 11.31 -7.09 -13.26
N ILE A 26 11.12 -5.79 -13.05
CA ILE A 26 10.39 -4.89 -13.96
C ILE A 26 11.29 -4.13 -14.96
N GLU A 27 12.60 -4.38 -14.94
CA GLU A 27 13.58 -3.67 -15.79
C GLU A 27 13.31 -3.88 -17.28
N GLY A 28 13.26 -2.83 -18.10
CA GLY A 28 13.03 -2.95 -19.54
C GLY A 28 11.58 -3.33 -19.96
N LEU A 29 10.64 -3.43 -19.03
CA LEU A 29 9.21 -3.53 -19.38
C LEU A 29 8.66 -2.15 -19.78
N PRO A 30 7.66 -2.08 -20.68
CA PRO A 30 7.00 -0.82 -21.03
C PRO A 30 6.34 -0.18 -19.80
N LEU A 31 6.65 1.10 -19.55
CA LEU A 31 6.08 1.89 -18.46
C LEU A 31 5.28 3.05 -19.03
N GLN A 32 4.02 3.14 -18.62
CA GLN A 32 3.19 4.31 -18.86
C GLN A 32 2.90 5.02 -17.54
N TRP A 33 3.51 6.19 -17.35
CA TRP A 33 3.36 6.98 -16.13
C TRP A 33 1.96 7.56 -15.99
N LEU A 34 1.43 7.53 -14.76
CA LEU A 34 0.27 8.33 -14.41
C LEU A 34 0.61 9.85 -14.48
N PRO A 35 -0.39 10.73 -14.65
CA PRO A 35 -0.17 12.16 -14.72
C PRO A 35 0.64 12.69 -13.54
N PRO A 36 1.63 13.56 -13.78
CA PRO A 36 2.39 14.14 -12.69
C PRO A 36 1.49 15.02 -11.83
N MET A 37 1.79 15.05 -10.54
CA MET A 37 1.20 16.01 -9.61
C MET A 37 2.10 17.24 -9.48
N GLY A 38 1.48 18.40 -9.19
CA GLY A 38 2.22 19.62 -8.89
C GLY A 38 3.05 19.51 -7.61
N SER A 39 3.83 20.55 -7.31
CA SER A 39 4.71 20.57 -6.14
C SER A 39 3.99 20.17 -4.85
N PHE A 40 4.66 19.35 -4.03
CA PHE A 40 4.18 18.84 -2.74
C PHE A 40 2.97 17.92 -2.81
N ARG A 41 2.63 17.42 -4.00
CA ARG A 41 1.56 16.45 -4.21
C ARG A 41 2.09 15.19 -4.87
N PHE A 42 1.47 14.06 -4.59
CA PHE A 42 1.76 12.80 -5.26
C PHE A 42 0.49 11.97 -5.44
N LEU A 43 0.62 10.97 -6.32
CA LEU A 43 -0.27 9.82 -6.39
C LEU A 43 0.50 8.60 -5.87
N ALA A 44 -0.16 7.69 -5.17
CA ALA A 44 0.43 6.45 -4.66
C ALA A 44 -0.58 5.32 -4.61
N ASP A 45 -0.12 4.12 -4.29
CA ASP A 45 -0.91 2.91 -4.07
C ASP A 45 -1.95 2.63 -5.18
N PRO A 46 -1.52 2.47 -6.46
CA PRO A 46 -2.47 2.25 -7.53
C PRO A 46 -3.05 0.83 -7.47
N PHE A 47 -4.38 0.72 -7.45
CA PHE A 47 -5.14 -0.52 -7.62
C PHE A 47 -6.14 -0.37 -8.76
N GLY A 48 -6.48 -1.44 -9.46
CA GLY A 48 -7.35 -1.29 -10.61
C GLY A 48 -8.17 -2.50 -11.02
N LEU A 49 -9.22 -2.19 -11.77
CA LEU A 49 -10.17 -3.14 -12.33
C LEU A 49 -10.36 -2.86 -13.82
N TRP A 50 -10.47 -3.94 -14.60
CA TRP A 50 -10.92 -3.89 -15.98
C TRP A 50 -12.42 -4.11 -16.05
N ARG A 51 -13.13 -3.25 -16.77
CA ARG A 51 -14.56 -3.39 -17.05
C ARG A 51 -14.92 -2.65 -18.33
N ASP A 52 -15.70 -3.27 -19.20
CA ASP A 52 -16.19 -2.68 -20.46
C ASP A 52 -15.08 -2.00 -21.29
N ASP A 53 -13.98 -2.73 -21.54
CA ASP A 53 -12.79 -2.28 -22.27
C ASP A 53 -12.12 -1.01 -21.70
N ARG A 54 -12.30 -0.77 -20.41
CA ARG A 54 -11.66 0.32 -19.66
C ARG A 54 -10.92 -0.21 -18.45
N LEU A 55 -9.80 0.43 -18.16
CA LEU A 55 -9.05 0.25 -16.92
C LEU A 55 -9.37 1.40 -15.97
N TYR A 56 -9.89 1.07 -14.80
CA TYR A 56 -10.15 2.00 -13.71
C TYR A 56 -9.02 1.87 -12.69
N VAL A 57 -8.22 2.94 -12.52
CA VAL A 57 -7.08 2.98 -11.59
C VAL A 57 -7.41 3.88 -10.43
N PHE A 58 -7.61 3.29 -9.25
CA PHE A 58 -7.83 3.99 -7.98
C PHE A 58 -6.48 4.25 -7.33
N VAL A 59 -6.27 5.47 -6.83
CA VAL A 59 -5.00 5.92 -6.25
C VAL A 59 -5.23 6.72 -4.98
N GLU A 60 -4.27 6.64 -4.05
CA GLU A 60 -4.10 7.68 -3.05
C GLU A 60 -3.71 8.99 -3.75
N THR A 61 -4.32 10.08 -3.32
CA THR A 61 -3.88 11.44 -3.57
C THR A 61 -3.47 12.10 -2.29
N TYR A 62 -2.29 12.71 -2.27
CA TYR A 62 -1.75 13.35 -1.07
C TYR A 62 -1.24 14.75 -1.37
N ASP A 63 -1.49 15.68 -0.46
CA ASP A 63 -0.91 17.03 -0.47
C ASP A 63 -0.23 17.30 0.88
N TYR A 64 1.10 17.50 0.87
CA TYR A 64 1.87 17.77 2.10
C TYR A 64 1.46 19.05 2.86
N ARG A 65 0.66 19.94 2.23
CA ARG A 65 0.10 21.13 2.88
C ARG A 65 -1.10 20.79 3.76
N VAL A 66 -1.94 19.85 3.33
CA VAL A 66 -3.17 19.42 4.04
C VAL A 66 -2.89 18.20 4.90
N ARG A 67 -2.02 17.29 4.45
CA ARG A 67 -1.59 16.05 5.10
C ARG A 67 -2.69 15.03 5.38
N ILE A 68 -3.71 15.02 4.52
CA ILE A 68 -4.76 14.03 4.49
C ILE A 68 -4.77 13.42 3.09
N GLY A 69 -4.78 12.09 3.03
CA GLY A 69 -4.86 11.32 1.80
C GLY A 69 -6.32 11.06 1.46
N ALA A 70 -6.66 11.13 0.18
CA ALA A 70 -7.99 10.87 -0.34
C ALA A 70 -7.87 10.00 -1.60
N ILE A 71 -8.94 9.32 -2.01
CA ILE A 71 -8.93 8.42 -3.16
C ILE A 71 -9.53 9.10 -4.39
N GLU A 72 -8.80 9.01 -5.50
CA GLU A 72 -9.28 9.37 -6.84
C GLU A 72 -9.27 8.14 -7.76
N VAL A 73 -10.07 8.18 -8.82
CA VAL A 73 -10.02 7.21 -9.93
C VAL A 73 -9.56 7.91 -11.19
N LEU A 74 -8.66 7.26 -11.93
CA LEU A 74 -8.25 7.59 -13.28
C LEU A 74 -8.77 6.50 -14.22
N VAL A 75 -9.47 6.89 -15.27
CA VAL A 75 -10.08 5.94 -16.22
C VAL A 75 -9.30 5.98 -17.52
N TYR A 76 -8.87 4.82 -17.97
CA TYR A 76 -8.13 4.61 -19.20
C TYR A 76 -8.98 3.79 -20.17
N ASP A 77 -8.90 4.11 -21.46
CA ASP A 77 -9.45 3.24 -22.51
C ASP A 77 -8.57 2.00 -22.76
N ALA A 78 -9.01 1.12 -23.66
CA ALA A 78 -8.28 -0.10 -24.02
C ALA A 78 -6.86 0.16 -24.58
N ALA A 79 -6.61 1.34 -25.16
CA ALA A 79 -5.29 1.76 -25.62
C ALA A 79 -4.46 2.45 -24.51
N LEU A 80 -4.94 2.34 -23.26
CA LEU A 80 -4.37 2.98 -22.08
C LEU A 80 -4.30 4.51 -22.21
N ARG A 81 -5.19 5.16 -22.96
CA ARG A 81 -5.26 6.63 -22.97
C ARG A 81 -6.13 7.08 -21.81
N LEU A 82 -5.64 8.03 -21.02
CA LEU A 82 -6.41 8.63 -19.93
C LEU A 82 -7.60 9.40 -20.52
N ILE A 83 -8.82 9.04 -20.14
CA ILE A 83 -10.05 9.66 -20.61
C ILE A 83 -10.80 10.42 -19.52
N GLU A 84 -10.70 9.99 -18.26
CA GLU A 84 -11.37 10.64 -17.12
C GLU A 84 -10.55 10.58 -15.84
N ARG A 85 -10.79 11.52 -14.92
CA ARG A 85 -10.23 11.54 -13.57
C ARG A 85 -11.21 12.19 -12.60
N HIS A 86 -11.53 11.53 -11.49
CA HIS A 86 -12.52 12.00 -10.52
C HIS A 86 -12.14 11.67 -9.07
N PRO A 87 -12.50 12.52 -8.09
CA PRO A 87 -12.50 12.12 -6.68
C PRO A 87 -13.54 11.04 -6.42
N VAL A 88 -13.21 10.11 -5.52
CA VAL A 88 -14.00 8.91 -5.23
C VAL A 88 -14.37 8.83 -3.76
N LEU A 89 -13.38 9.01 -2.88
CA LEU A 89 -13.58 8.88 -1.43
C LEU A 89 -12.68 9.86 -0.70
N GLY A 90 -13.27 10.63 0.21
CA GLY A 90 -12.55 11.56 1.08
C GLY A 90 -13.16 11.53 2.46
N GLU A 91 -12.32 11.51 3.48
CA GLU A 91 -12.72 11.39 4.88
C GLU A 91 -11.96 12.40 5.76
N PRO A 92 -12.39 12.66 7.01
CA PRO A 92 -11.64 13.47 7.96
C PRO A 92 -10.29 12.87 8.38
N TRP A 93 -10.05 11.60 8.04
CA TRP A 93 -8.80 10.87 8.26
C TRP A 93 -8.11 10.55 6.93
N HIS A 94 -6.84 10.17 7.02
CA HIS A 94 -6.04 9.78 5.86
C HIS A 94 -6.52 8.43 5.30
N LEU A 95 -6.70 8.39 3.98
CA LEU A 95 -6.98 7.19 3.20
C LEU A 95 -5.81 6.92 2.23
N SER A 96 -5.42 5.65 2.12
CA SER A 96 -4.39 5.13 1.21
C SER A 96 -4.74 3.69 0.82
N TYR A 97 -3.88 3.00 0.08
CA TYR A 97 -4.05 1.58 -0.30
C TYR A 97 -5.49 1.20 -0.75
N PRO A 98 -6.08 1.87 -1.77
CA PRO A 98 -7.47 1.69 -2.17
C PRO A 98 -7.70 0.39 -2.94
N LEU A 99 -7.41 -0.75 -2.32
CA LEU A 99 -7.55 -2.07 -2.93
C LEU A 99 -9.00 -2.27 -3.40
N VAL A 100 -9.16 -2.36 -4.72
CA VAL A 100 -10.45 -2.51 -5.39
C VAL A 100 -10.56 -3.91 -6.00
N PHE A 101 -11.70 -4.58 -5.82
CA PHE A 101 -11.90 -5.96 -6.29
C PHE A 101 -13.38 -6.30 -6.46
N GLU A 102 -13.66 -7.32 -7.26
CA GLU A 102 -15.01 -7.88 -7.44
C GLU A 102 -15.16 -9.14 -6.59
N ALA A 103 -16.23 -9.24 -5.81
CA ALA A 103 -16.50 -10.37 -4.95
C ALA A 103 -17.96 -10.44 -4.56
N GLU A 104 -18.50 -11.67 -4.42
CA GLU A 104 -19.86 -11.90 -3.93
C GLU A 104 -20.94 -11.11 -4.70
N GLY A 105 -20.72 -10.90 -6.02
CA GLY A 105 -21.64 -10.19 -6.92
C GLY A 105 -21.55 -8.66 -6.88
N GLU A 106 -20.60 -8.12 -6.13
CA GLU A 106 -20.47 -6.69 -5.86
C GLU A 106 -19.06 -6.19 -6.17
N THR A 107 -18.91 -4.85 -6.26
CA THR A 107 -17.61 -4.20 -6.41
C THR A 107 -17.23 -3.51 -5.11
N TRP A 108 -16.06 -3.87 -4.57
CA TRP A 108 -15.61 -3.48 -3.24
C TRP A 108 -14.33 -2.66 -3.30
N MET A 109 -14.17 -1.78 -2.31
CA MET A 109 -12.94 -1.07 -2.02
C MET A 109 -12.62 -1.22 -0.54
N LEU A 110 -11.38 -1.57 -0.22
CA LEU A 110 -10.88 -1.74 1.15
C LEU A 110 -9.65 -0.85 1.37
N PRO A 111 -9.83 0.46 1.59
CA PRO A 111 -8.72 1.37 1.79
C PRO A 111 -8.04 1.17 3.14
N GLU A 112 -6.75 1.48 3.23
CA GLU A 112 -6.07 1.68 4.52
C GLU A 112 -6.57 2.99 5.15
N ALA A 113 -7.08 2.87 6.37
CA ALA A 113 -7.68 3.97 7.11
C ALA A 113 -7.44 3.83 8.62
N HIS A 114 -6.24 3.41 9.05
CA HIS A 114 -5.97 3.03 10.45
C HIS A 114 -6.27 4.16 11.44
N ARG A 115 -6.17 5.43 11.01
CA ARG A 115 -6.50 6.60 11.83
C ARG A 115 -8.00 6.75 12.13
N SER A 116 -8.87 6.04 11.41
CA SER A 116 -10.30 5.93 11.73
C SER A 116 -10.57 5.01 12.93
N GLY A 117 -9.58 4.20 13.33
CA GLY A 117 -9.71 3.20 14.39
C GLY A 117 -10.46 1.93 13.99
N ARG A 118 -10.77 1.73 12.70
CA ARG A 118 -11.49 0.54 12.19
C ARG A 118 -11.09 0.21 10.76
N LEU A 119 -11.35 -1.03 10.33
CA LEU A 119 -11.27 -1.44 8.94
C LEU A 119 -12.68 -1.41 8.32
N THR A 120 -12.87 -0.60 7.28
CA THR A 120 -14.18 -0.40 6.65
C THR A 120 -14.14 -0.87 5.20
N LEU A 121 -15.04 -1.79 4.86
CA LEU A 121 -15.26 -2.26 3.51
C LEU A 121 -16.32 -1.38 2.83
N TYR A 122 -15.95 -0.78 1.71
CA TYR A 122 -16.82 0.10 0.93
C TYR A 122 -17.39 -0.64 -0.28
N ARG A 123 -18.69 -0.45 -0.54
CA ARG A 123 -19.38 -0.99 -1.72
C ARG A 123 -19.60 0.10 -2.75
N ALA A 124 -19.38 -0.18 -4.03
CA ALA A 124 -19.75 0.74 -5.09
C ALA A 124 -21.27 0.75 -5.26
N VAL A 125 -21.91 1.91 -5.04
CA VAL A 125 -23.36 2.10 -5.29
C VAL A 125 -23.62 2.65 -6.69
N ASP A 126 -22.62 3.28 -7.29
CA ASP A 126 -22.61 3.78 -8.66
C ASP A 126 -21.15 3.78 -9.14
N PHE A 127 -20.72 2.66 -9.70
CA PHE A 127 -19.33 2.46 -10.09
C PHE A 127 -18.96 3.34 -11.30
N PRO A 128 -17.78 4.00 -11.30
CA PRO A 128 -16.70 3.94 -10.30
C PRO A 128 -16.77 5.06 -9.23
N ARG A 129 -17.80 5.91 -9.27
CA ARG A 129 -17.75 7.24 -8.65
C ARG A 129 -18.29 7.30 -7.23
N ARG A 130 -19.29 6.50 -6.89
CA ARG A 130 -19.93 6.57 -5.56
C ARG A 130 -19.80 5.26 -4.81
N TRP A 131 -19.40 5.40 -3.55
CA TRP A 131 -19.12 4.32 -2.63
C TRP A 131 -19.82 4.58 -1.31
N GLU A 132 -20.27 3.52 -0.64
CA GLU A 132 -20.83 3.59 0.71
C GLU A 132 -20.03 2.69 1.66
N ALA A 133 -19.89 3.13 2.92
CA ALA A 133 -19.30 2.32 3.98
C ALA A 133 -20.28 1.19 4.36
N ALA A 134 -20.13 0.03 3.73
CA ALA A 134 -21.10 -1.06 3.82
C ALA A 134 -20.91 -1.94 5.06
N HIS A 135 -19.65 -2.27 5.39
CA HIS A 135 -19.33 -3.14 6.52
C HIS A 135 -18.09 -2.67 7.28
N VAL A 136 -18.11 -2.84 8.60
CA VAL A 136 -16.91 -2.75 9.44
C VAL A 136 -16.40 -4.16 9.68
N ILE A 137 -15.17 -4.43 9.25
CA ILE A 137 -14.50 -5.70 9.51
C ILE A 137 -13.85 -5.62 10.90
N ALA A 138 -14.40 -6.39 11.84
CA ALA A 138 -13.86 -6.48 13.19
C ALA A 138 -12.68 -7.46 13.23
N LEU A 139 -11.56 -7.02 13.79
CA LEU A 139 -10.31 -7.78 13.96
C LEU A 139 -9.76 -7.59 15.38
N ASP A 140 -8.71 -8.34 15.71
CA ASP A 140 -7.93 -8.21 16.94
C ASP A 140 -7.22 -6.85 17.07
N HIS A 141 -6.85 -6.26 15.92
CA HIS A 141 -6.15 -4.98 15.83
C HIS A 141 -6.68 -4.13 14.68
N VAL A 142 -6.41 -2.82 14.74
CA VAL A 142 -6.63 -1.95 13.59
C VAL A 142 -5.63 -2.34 12.50
N ALA A 143 -6.15 -2.71 11.33
CA ALA A 143 -5.36 -3.19 10.20
C ALA A 143 -4.72 -2.05 9.39
N VAL A 144 -3.52 -2.31 8.89
CA VAL A 144 -2.80 -1.51 7.89
C VAL A 144 -2.64 -2.36 6.62
N ASP A 145 -2.89 -1.75 5.46
CA ASP A 145 -2.81 -2.34 4.12
C ASP A 145 -3.55 -3.68 4.00
N ALA A 146 -4.76 -3.74 4.57
CA ALA A 146 -5.56 -4.96 4.64
C ALA A 146 -5.87 -5.51 3.24
N THR A 147 -5.53 -6.77 3.00
CA THR A 147 -5.51 -7.37 1.67
C THR A 147 -6.24 -8.72 1.66
N PRO A 148 -7.52 -8.77 1.24
CA PRO A 148 -8.29 -10.00 1.17
C PRO A 148 -7.98 -10.82 -0.09
N VAL A 149 -8.13 -12.14 0.02
CA VAL A 149 -8.14 -13.07 -1.12
C VAL A 149 -9.05 -14.24 -0.82
N PHE A 150 -9.87 -14.65 -1.80
CA PHE A 150 -10.67 -15.87 -1.69
C PHE A 150 -9.92 -17.05 -2.29
N ARG A 151 -9.72 -18.10 -1.51
CA ARG A 151 -9.04 -19.31 -1.95
C ARG A 151 -9.53 -20.53 -1.19
N ASP A 152 -9.70 -21.64 -1.92
CA ASP A 152 -10.08 -22.95 -1.37
C ASP A 152 -11.33 -22.89 -0.47
N GLY A 153 -12.33 -22.14 -0.93
CA GLY A 153 -13.62 -22.00 -0.24
C GLY A 153 -13.64 -21.01 0.93
N ARG A 154 -12.58 -20.21 1.10
CA ARG A 154 -12.40 -19.34 2.26
C ARG A 154 -11.82 -17.99 1.89
N TRP A 155 -12.26 -16.95 2.60
CA TRP A 155 -11.59 -15.67 2.61
C TRP A 155 -10.40 -15.67 3.57
N TRP A 156 -9.27 -15.19 3.10
CA TRP A 156 -8.10 -14.85 3.88
C TRP A 156 -7.87 -13.35 3.84
N LEU A 157 -7.42 -12.75 4.93
CA LEU A 157 -7.09 -11.33 5.02
C LEU A 157 -5.68 -11.20 5.60
N PHE A 158 -4.79 -10.56 4.84
CA PHE A 158 -3.43 -10.23 5.26
C PHE A 158 -3.35 -8.76 5.64
N TYR A 159 -2.73 -8.44 6.77
CA TYR A 159 -2.59 -7.05 7.24
C TYR A 159 -1.42 -6.92 8.20
N THR A 160 -0.89 -5.71 8.36
CA THR A 160 -0.03 -5.40 9.51
C THR A 160 -0.81 -4.73 10.63
N SER A 161 -0.33 -4.90 11.86
CA SER A 161 -0.99 -4.37 13.06
C SER A 161 -0.63 -2.91 13.33
N ALA A 162 -1.64 -2.04 13.52
CA ALA A 162 -1.42 -0.66 13.95
C ALA A 162 -1.20 -0.50 15.47
N SER A 163 -1.12 -1.59 16.22
CA SER A 163 -1.02 -1.57 17.69
C SER A 163 0.24 -0.86 18.20
N ARG A 164 1.37 -1.00 17.50
CA ARG A 164 2.62 -0.29 17.78
C ARG A 164 3.20 0.25 16.47
N GLU A 165 3.88 1.39 16.52
CA GLU A 165 4.43 2.01 15.29
C GLU A 165 5.36 1.09 14.47
N PRO A 166 6.26 0.27 15.06
CA PRO A 166 7.07 -0.65 14.27
C PRO A 166 6.24 -1.75 13.60
N ASP A 167 5.21 -2.24 14.29
CA ASP A 167 4.39 -3.38 13.89
C ASP A 167 3.63 -3.11 12.58
N LYS A 168 3.31 -1.83 12.31
CA LYS A 168 2.71 -1.37 11.05
C LYS A 168 3.51 -1.78 9.82
N MET A 169 4.82 -1.99 9.97
CA MET A 169 5.71 -2.38 8.87
C MET A 169 6.27 -3.80 9.01
N SER A 170 6.29 -4.35 10.22
CA SER A 170 7.04 -5.59 10.49
C SER A 170 6.19 -6.76 10.95
N ALA A 171 4.96 -6.58 11.45
CA ALA A 171 4.18 -7.67 12.03
C ALA A 171 2.98 -8.05 11.15
N LEU A 172 3.15 -9.07 10.31
CA LEU A 172 2.08 -9.61 9.46
C LEU A 172 1.14 -10.46 10.30
N HIS A 173 -0.14 -10.11 10.24
CA HIS A 173 -1.26 -10.86 10.78
C HIS A 173 -2.10 -11.44 9.65
N VAL A 174 -2.81 -12.52 9.97
CA VAL A 174 -3.77 -13.17 9.10
C VAL A 174 -5.10 -13.31 9.84
N ALA A 175 -6.20 -13.15 9.12
CA ALA A 175 -7.52 -13.56 9.57
C ALA A 175 -8.23 -14.33 8.46
N PHE A 176 -9.29 -15.07 8.81
CA PHE A 176 -10.09 -15.78 7.82
C PHE A 176 -11.59 -15.74 8.11
N ALA A 177 -12.39 -15.87 7.06
CA ALA A 177 -13.85 -15.84 7.13
C ALA A 177 -14.48 -16.71 6.03
N ASP A 178 -15.74 -17.08 6.22
CA ASP A 178 -16.52 -17.76 5.17
C ASP A 178 -17.15 -16.77 4.18
N ARG A 179 -17.35 -15.51 4.60
CA ARG A 179 -17.89 -14.41 3.79
C ARG A 179 -17.03 -13.17 3.94
N LEU A 180 -17.01 -12.32 2.91
CA LEU A 180 -16.21 -11.10 2.91
C LEU A 180 -16.60 -10.13 4.03
N ALA A 181 -17.90 -10.02 4.31
CA ALA A 181 -18.44 -9.20 5.40
C ALA A 181 -18.15 -9.78 6.80
N GLY A 182 -17.57 -10.97 6.89
CA GLY A 182 -17.28 -11.67 8.13
C GLY A 182 -18.40 -12.61 8.61
N PRO A 183 -18.33 -13.08 9.87
CA PRO A 183 -17.33 -12.72 10.87
C PRO A 183 -15.93 -13.19 10.50
N TRP A 184 -14.92 -12.37 10.85
CA TRP A 184 -13.51 -12.68 10.64
C TRP A 184 -12.90 -13.27 11.92
N THR A 185 -12.17 -14.37 11.77
CA THR A 185 -11.43 -15.05 12.83
C THR A 185 -9.94 -14.77 12.67
N PRO A 186 -9.28 -14.07 13.63
CA PRO A 186 -7.84 -13.92 13.63
C PRO A 186 -7.14 -15.27 13.71
N HIS A 187 -6.06 -15.44 12.95
CA HIS A 187 -5.27 -16.67 12.96
C HIS A 187 -4.57 -16.84 14.33
N PRO A 188 -4.59 -18.05 14.94
CA PRO A 188 -4.07 -18.27 16.30
C PRO A 188 -2.55 -18.04 16.42
N CYS A 189 -1.82 -18.15 15.31
CA CYS A 189 -0.37 -17.86 15.28
C CYS A 189 -0.04 -16.38 15.03
N ASN A 190 -0.99 -15.45 15.12
CA ASN A 190 -0.71 -14.02 14.94
C ASN A 190 0.25 -13.45 16.01
N PRO A 191 1.22 -12.59 15.65
CA PRO A 191 1.65 -12.30 14.28
C PRO A 191 2.30 -13.52 13.63
N VAL A 192 1.84 -13.89 12.43
CA VAL A 192 2.34 -15.08 11.71
C VAL A 192 3.74 -14.88 11.15
N ARG A 193 4.18 -13.62 11.00
CA ARG A 193 5.54 -13.26 10.58
C ARG A 193 5.93 -11.90 11.16
N VAL A 194 7.15 -11.82 11.69
CA VAL A 194 7.75 -10.55 12.15
C VAL A 194 9.04 -10.28 11.35
N ASP A 195 8.96 -9.44 10.32
CA ASP A 195 10.08 -9.10 9.46
C ASP A 195 9.81 -7.79 8.68
N ILE A 196 10.62 -6.76 8.91
CA ILE A 196 10.51 -5.45 8.24
C ILE A 196 10.69 -5.55 6.71
N ALA A 197 11.33 -6.61 6.20
CA ALA A 197 11.59 -6.78 4.79
C ALA A 197 10.47 -7.54 4.05
N SER A 198 9.47 -8.09 4.75
CA SER A 198 8.51 -9.01 4.11
C SER A 198 7.21 -9.25 4.89
N ALA A 199 6.75 -8.27 5.66
CA ALA A 199 5.50 -8.38 6.42
C ALA A 199 4.37 -7.48 5.90
N ARG A 200 4.65 -6.22 5.58
CA ARG A 200 3.63 -5.25 5.17
C ARG A 200 3.11 -5.58 3.77
N PRO A 201 1.79 -5.78 3.57
CA PRO A 201 1.23 -5.94 2.22
C PRO A 201 1.58 -4.75 1.31
N GLY A 202 1.80 -5.04 0.03
CA GLY A 202 2.26 -4.07 -0.95
C GLY A 202 1.66 -4.34 -2.32
N GLY A 203 0.39 -4.78 -2.39
CA GLY A 203 -0.28 -5.03 -3.66
C GLY A 203 -1.25 -6.21 -3.66
N THR A 204 -1.62 -6.64 -4.86
CA THR A 204 -2.64 -7.67 -5.08
C THR A 204 -2.04 -9.08 -4.92
N PRO A 205 -2.61 -9.96 -4.08
CA PRO A 205 -2.22 -11.35 -4.03
C PRO A 205 -2.51 -12.03 -5.38
N ILE A 206 -1.58 -12.83 -5.87
CA ILE A 206 -1.79 -13.65 -7.06
C ILE A 206 -1.61 -15.12 -6.74
N VAL A 207 -2.15 -16.00 -7.58
CA VAL A 207 -2.01 -17.45 -7.43
C VAL A 207 -1.01 -17.96 -8.46
N VAL A 208 0.11 -18.51 -7.98
CA VAL A 208 1.16 -19.12 -8.82
C VAL A 208 1.28 -20.57 -8.39
N GLU A 209 1.11 -21.50 -9.35
CA GLU A 209 1.18 -22.96 -9.09
C GLU A 209 0.28 -23.41 -7.92
N GLY A 210 -0.91 -22.83 -7.82
CA GLY A 210 -1.88 -23.14 -6.77
C GLY A 210 -1.59 -22.54 -5.40
N ARG A 211 -0.51 -21.75 -5.24
CA ARG A 211 -0.15 -21.08 -3.98
C ARG A 211 -0.42 -19.58 -4.06
N ILE A 212 -0.87 -19.00 -2.95
CA ILE A 212 -0.98 -17.55 -2.81
C ILE A 212 0.42 -16.96 -2.72
N VAL A 213 0.69 -15.98 -3.56
CA VAL A 213 1.87 -15.11 -3.53
C VAL A 213 1.39 -13.69 -3.23
N LEU A 214 1.73 -13.18 -2.05
CA LEU A 214 1.42 -11.83 -1.60
C LEU A 214 2.61 -10.92 -1.88
N PRO A 215 2.46 -9.85 -2.70
CA PRO A 215 3.43 -8.77 -2.74
C PRO A 215 3.51 -8.11 -1.36
N VAL A 216 4.71 -8.03 -0.80
CA VAL A 216 4.99 -7.37 0.47
C VAL A 216 6.10 -6.33 0.32
N GLN A 217 6.03 -5.26 1.08
CA GLN A 217 7.02 -4.19 1.09
C GLN A 217 8.28 -4.65 1.81
N ASP A 218 9.43 -4.41 1.19
CA ASP A 218 10.73 -4.44 1.85
C ASP A 218 11.06 -3.05 2.39
N CYS A 219 10.81 -2.86 3.69
CA CYS A 219 11.06 -1.61 4.40
C CYS A 219 12.46 -1.56 5.06
N SER A 220 13.37 -2.50 4.76
CA SER A 220 14.66 -2.62 5.45
C SER A 220 15.61 -1.43 5.22
N ARG A 221 15.52 -0.77 4.06
CA ARG A 221 16.37 0.38 3.69
C ARG A 221 15.66 1.72 3.85
N THR A 222 14.39 1.79 3.45
CA THR A 222 13.51 2.95 3.54
C THR A 222 12.07 2.45 3.49
N TYR A 223 11.12 3.28 3.90
CA TYR A 223 9.70 2.97 3.75
C TYR A 223 9.37 2.65 2.29
N GLY A 224 8.88 1.43 2.04
CA GLY A 224 8.54 0.97 0.70
C GLY A 224 9.74 0.92 -0.25
N GLY A 225 10.88 0.39 0.21
CA GLY A 225 12.13 0.40 -0.58
C GLY A 225 12.09 -0.51 -1.80
N ALA A 226 11.41 -1.65 -1.70
CA ALA A 226 11.23 -2.64 -2.75
C ALA A 226 9.97 -3.48 -2.49
N ILE A 227 9.59 -4.31 -3.45
CA ILE A 227 8.58 -5.36 -3.27
C ILE A 227 9.26 -6.72 -3.21
N ARG A 228 8.81 -7.61 -2.32
CA ARG A 228 9.16 -9.04 -2.34
C ARG A 228 7.91 -9.88 -2.57
N PRO A 229 7.99 -10.98 -3.31
CA PRO A 229 6.94 -11.98 -3.31
C PRO A 229 7.03 -12.81 -2.03
N LEU A 230 6.00 -12.82 -1.20
CA LEU A 230 5.85 -13.75 -0.09
C LEU A 230 4.95 -14.90 -0.55
N THR A 231 5.50 -16.10 -0.67
CA THR A 231 4.75 -17.28 -1.11
C THR A 231 4.31 -18.10 0.10
N MET A 232 3.00 -18.32 0.25
CA MET A 232 2.48 -19.17 1.32
C MET A 232 2.75 -20.63 0.98
N THR A 233 3.61 -21.30 1.75
CA THR A 233 3.89 -22.73 1.61
C THR A 233 2.92 -23.58 2.41
N VAL A 234 2.40 -23.05 3.52
CA VAL A 234 1.29 -23.61 4.30
C VAL A 234 0.36 -22.46 4.71
N LEU A 235 -0.93 -22.59 4.43
CA LEU A 235 -1.96 -21.67 4.91
C LEU A 235 -3.22 -22.46 5.25
N THR A 236 -3.41 -22.74 6.54
CA THR A 236 -4.59 -23.39 7.11
C THR A 236 -5.08 -22.55 8.28
N PRO A 237 -6.31 -22.76 8.80
CA PRO A 237 -6.81 -21.99 9.96
C PRO A 237 -5.94 -22.07 11.22
N ASP A 238 -5.04 -23.05 11.31
CA ASP A 238 -4.22 -23.37 12.47
C ASP A 238 -2.70 -23.38 12.19
N ARG A 239 -2.27 -23.25 10.92
CA ARG A 239 -0.85 -23.26 10.53
C ARG A 239 -0.56 -22.24 9.44
N PHE A 240 0.59 -21.60 9.57
CA PHE A 240 1.11 -20.65 8.60
C PHE A 240 2.62 -20.88 8.38
N GLU A 241 3.01 -21.01 7.12
CA GLU A 241 4.41 -21.00 6.69
C GLU A 241 4.50 -20.26 5.35
N ALA A 242 5.54 -19.44 5.20
CA ALA A 242 5.76 -18.67 3.98
C ALA A 242 7.25 -18.44 3.70
N SER A 243 7.59 -18.34 2.43
CA SER A 243 8.95 -18.04 1.95
C SER A 243 8.97 -16.73 1.17
N ALA A 244 9.86 -15.81 1.55
CA ALA A 244 10.04 -14.55 0.85
C ALA A 244 11.07 -14.71 -0.27
N GLY A 245 10.71 -14.34 -1.49
CA GLY A 245 11.61 -14.30 -2.64
C GLY A 245 12.50 -13.05 -2.66
N ALA A 246 13.24 -12.90 -3.76
CA ALA A 246 14.12 -11.76 -3.98
C ALA A 246 13.34 -10.43 -4.11
N ALA A 247 14.00 -9.34 -3.76
CA ALA A 247 13.45 -7.99 -3.87
C ALA A 247 13.41 -7.50 -5.32
N LEU A 248 12.22 -7.08 -5.76
CA LEU A 248 11.97 -6.32 -6.96
C LEU A 248 12.21 -4.85 -6.66
N ASN A 249 13.15 -4.23 -7.37
CA ASN A 249 13.50 -2.82 -7.19
C ASN A 249 12.89 -1.97 -8.30
N ALA A 250 12.79 -0.66 -8.05
CA ALA A 250 12.44 0.30 -9.09
C ALA A 250 13.41 0.18 -10.28
N PRO A 251 12.93 0.24 -11.53
CA PRO A 251 13.76 0.07 -12.71
C PRO A 251 14.59 1.34 -12.95
N ALA A 252 15.74 1.22 -13.61
CA ALA A 252 16.59 2.38 -13.91
C ALA A 252 15.84 3.43 -14.75
N ALA A 253 14.95 2.98 -15.64
CA ALA A 253 14.08 3.83 -16.46
C ALA A 253 13.08 4.70 -15.64
N ALA A 254 12.90 4.42 -14.35
CA ALA A 254 12.07 5.23 -13.45
C ALA A 254 12.77 6.49 -12.92
N ALA A 255 14.07 6.68 -13.21
CA ALA A 255 14.82 7.85 -12.74
C ALA A 255 14.07 9.17 -13.00
N PRO A 256 13.97 10.07 -12.00
CA PRO A 256 14.65 10.03 -10.70
C PRO A 256 13.93 9.24 -9.60
N PHE A 257 12.83 8.54 -9.89
CA PHE A 257 12.06 7.77 -8.91
C PHE A 257 12.61 6.35 -8.76
N VAL A 258 13.78 6.23 -8.12
CA VAL A 258 14.49 4.94 -7.92
C VAL A 258 14.75 4.61 -6.45
N GLU A 259 14.20 5.40 -5.53
CA GLU A 259 14.45 5.27 -4.09
C GLU A 259 13.41 4.41 -3.36
N GLY A 260 12.34 3.97 -4.04
CA GLY A 260 11.32 3.10 -3.47
C GLY A 260 10.39 2.52 -4.53
N PHE A 261 9.72 1.44 -4.15
CA PHE A 261 8.75 0.67 -4.92
C PHE A 261 7.89 -0.10 -3.93
N HIS A 262 6.63 0.31 -3.71
CA HIS A 262 5.85 -0.19 -2.57
C HIS A 262 4.46 -0.73 -2.89
N THR A 263 4.03 -0.62 -4.15
CA THR A 263 2.82 -1.26 -4.65
C THR A 263 3.10 -2.07 -5.92
N LEU A 264 2.68 -3.33 -5.96
CA LEU A 264 2.60 -4.18 -7.15
C LEU A 264 1.19 -4.78 -7.21
N ALA A 265 0.29 -4.12 -7.92
CA ALA A 265 -1.12 -4.51 -8.00
C ALA A 265 -1.46 -5.08 -9.38
N ALA A 266 -2.04 -6.28 -9.40
CA ALA A 266 -2.50 -6.91 -10.63
C ALA A 266 -3.76 -6.19 -11.13
N ALA A 267 -3.80 -5.90 -12.43
CA ALA A 267 -4.97 -5.32 -13.09
C ALA A 267 -5.10 -5.92 -14.49
N GLY A 268 -5.67 -7.13 -14.57
CA GLY A 268 -5.85 -7.86 -15.83
C GLY A 268 -4.53 -8.04 -16.61
N PRO A 269 -4.45 -7.59 -17.88
CA PRO A 269 -3.24 -7.71 -18.71
C PRO A 269 -2.08 -6.80 -18.31
N VAL A 270 -2.27 -5.89 -17.35
CA VAL A 270 -1.24 -4.94 -16.90
C VAL A 270 -1.01 -5.06 -15.39
N THR A 271 0.08 -4.45 -14.92
CA THR A 271 0.38 -4.33 -13.50
C THR A 271 0.55 -2.87 -13.14
N LEU A 272 -0.04 -2.47 -12.03
CA LEU A 272 0.07 -1.13 -11.49
C LEU A 272 1.19 -1.12 -10.46
N ILE A 273 2.07 -0.14 -10.59
CA ILE A 273 3.18 0.07 -9.65
C ILE A 273 3.27 1.52 -9.25
N ASP A 274 4.00 1.80 -8.19
CA ASP A 274 4.51 3.12 -7.87
C ASP A 274 5.97 3.08 -7.48
N VAL A 275 6.63 4.23 -7.66
CA VAL A 275 8.03 4.40 -7.34
C VAL A 275 8.26 5.74 -6.68
N LYS A 276 9.30 5.83 -5.84
CA LYS A 276 9.58 7.03 -5.04
C LYS A 276 10.86 7.73 -5.44
N ARG A 277 10.83 9.06 -5.33
CA ARG A 277 12.01 9.88 -5.06
C ARG A 277 11.87 10.66 -3.77
N THR A 278 12.98 11.08 -3.22
CA THR A 278 13.02 12.00 -2.09
C THR A 278 13.23 13.43 -2.55
N GLU A 279 12.45 14.36 -1.98
CA GLU A 279 12.74 15.79 -2.06
C GLU A 279 13.16 16.36 -0.69
N LEU A 280 14.28 17.08 -0.67
CA LEU A 280 14.73 17.85 0.49
C LEU A 280 14.08 19.24 0.46
N SER A 281 13.47 19.64 1.57
CA SER A 281 12.84 20.96 1.70
C SER A 281 13.78 21.94 2.42
N PRO A 282 14.17 23.09 1.83
CA PRO A 282 15.00 24.10 2.49
C PRO A 282 14.40 24.64 3.80
N HIS A 283 13.06 24.76 3.86
CA HIS A 283 12.34 25.14 5.07
C HIS A 283 12.27 24.00 6.13
N GLY A 284 12.54 22.75 5.74
CA GLY A 284 12.71 21.63 6.66
C GLY A 284 14.09 21.66 7.33
N LEU A 285 15.13 22.03 6.59
CA LEU A 285 16.51 22.20 7.07
C LEU A 285 16.59 23.26 8.19
N SER A 286 15.89 24.39 8.04
CA SER A 286 15.89 25.45 9.05
C SER A 286 15.24 25.02 10.38
N ILE A 287 14.17 24.21 10.33
CA ILE A 287 13.50 23.70 11.53
C ILE A 287 14.35 22.64 12.25
N GLU A 288 15.06 21.79 11.50
CA GLU A 288 15.95 20.79 12.09
C GLU A 288 17.20 21.42 12.72
N ALA A 289 17.78 22.42 12.06
CA ALA A 289 18.83 23.25 12.65
C ALA A 289 18.37 23.90 13.97
N ILE A 290 17.15 24.47 14.02
CA ILE A 290 16.58 25.03 15.25
C ILE A 290 16.37 23.95 16.32
N ARG A 291 15.96 22.73 15.94
CA ARG A 291 15.78 21.61 16.88
C ARG A 291 17.10 21.12 17.47
N GLU A 292 18.15 20.98 16.66
CA GLU A 292 19.48 20.59 17.15
C GLU A 292 20.11 21.66 18.02
N VAL A 293 19.96 22.95 17.68
CA VAL A 293 20.38 24.07 18.55
C VAL A 293 19.65 24.03 19.90
N ARG A 294 18.34 23.74 19.92
CA ARG A 294 17.56 23.60 21.16
C ARG A 294 17.95 22.37 21.98
N LYS A 295 18.28 21.24 21.36
CA LYS A 295 18.81 20.04 22.05
C LYS A 295 20.16 20.32 22.68
N LEU A 296 21.05 21.01 21.96
CA LEU A 296 22.37 21.41 22.47
C LEU A 296 22.23 22.37 23.66
N ALA A 297 21.35 23.37 23.55
CA ALA A 297 21.04 24.30 24.64
C ALA A 297 20.48 23.59 25.89
N ARG A 298 19.63 22.56 25.71
CA ARG A 298 19.13 21.73 26.83
C ARG A 298 20.25 20.91 27.48
N ARG A 299 21.15 20.29 26.70
CA ARG A 299 22.32 19.55 27.22
C ARG A 299 23.30 20.43 27.99
N ILE A 300 23.43 21.69 27.60
CA ILE A 300 24.28 22.68 28.29
C ILE A 300 23.61 23.13 29.61
N ARG A 301 22.29 23.28 29.65
CA ARG A 301 21.55 23.59 30.89
C ARG A 301 21.64 22.47 31.91
N THR A 302 21.42 21.21 31.52
CA THR A 302 21.51 20.06 32.44
C THR A 302 22.91 19.86 33.02
N ARG A 303 23.98 20.18 32.27
CA ARG A 303 25.37 20.13 32.79
C ARG A 303 25.72 21.24 33.78
N ARG A 304 24.90 22.29 33.86
CA ARG A 304 25.13 23.45 34.73
C ARG A 304 24.43 23.29 36.08
N ASP A 305 23.32 22.55 36.11
CA ASP A 305 22.59 22.21 37.34
C ASP A 305 23.27 21.07 38.15
N ASP A 306 24.07 20.20 37.51
CA ASP A 306 24.85 19.14 38.18
C ASP A 306 26.17 19.63 38.82
N ARG A 307 26.46 20.94 38.79
CA ARG A 307 27.67 21.55 39.39
C ARG A 307 27.35 22.67 40.41
N GLY A 308 26.10 22.74 40.86
CA GLY A 308 25.64 23.65 41.91
C GLY A 308 25.48 22.94 43.24
#